data_AF-A0A7V3PYF0-F1
#
_entry.id   AF-A0A7V3PYF0-F1
#
_cell.length_a   1.000
_cell.length_b   1.000
_cell.length_c   1.000
_cell.angle_alpha   90.00
_cell.angle_beta   90.00
_cell.angle_gamma   90.00
#
_symmetry.space_group_name_H-M   'P 1'
#
loop_
_entity.id
_entity.type
_entity.pdbx_description
1 polymer ?
#
loop_
_entity_poly.entity_id
_entity_poly.type
_entity_poly.pdbx_seq_one_letter_code
_entity_poly.pdbx_strand_id
1 'polypeptide(L)'
;FENRNKIRTQNGWMWLTIPVITKRKGRQRICEVKIDDGFPWRRQHWQSLKTWYGRAPYFKTYAPYFEGLYQKPTEVFCEFVVEIIKFFLVELKIETQVFFESQIKTSSPATGRILELCQKLKADTYLSGIGGKNYLDEEMFQRAGIRLLYQNFIHPVYRQQFIRNQQDFIPCMSILDLLFNEGPNSRKILGL
;
A
#
# COMPACT_ATOMS: atom_id res chain seq x y z
N PHE A 1 -3.49 -13.17 -2.26
CA PHE A 1 -3.69 -12.20 -1.16
C PHE A 1 -2.36 -11.49 -0.98
N GLU A 2 -2.34 -10.17 -1.01
CA GLU A 2 -1.10 -9.38 -0.88
C GLU A 2 -0.98 -8.89 0.58
N ASN A 3 -0.20 -9.63 1.37
CA ASN A 3 0.04 -9.38 2.80
C ASN A 3 1.51 -9.12 3.09
N ARG A 4 2.29 -8.70 2.09
CA ARG A 4 3.72 -8.51 2.22
C ARG A 4 4.21 -7.27 1.49
N ASN A 5 5.25 -6.64 2.04
CA ASN A 5 5.93 -5.51 1.40
C ASN A 5 7.46 -5.62 1.59
N LYS A 6 8.25 -4.95 0.74
CA LYS A 6 9.71 -5.00 0.79
C LYS A 6 10.28 -3.88 1.65
N ILE A 7 11.29 -4.20 2.45
CA ILE A 7 12.12 -3.20 3.13
C ILE A 7 13.59 -3.39 2.74
N ARG A 8 14.34 -2.28 2.74
CA ARG A 8 15.76 -2.28 2.38
C ARG A 8 16.55 -2.97 3.48
N THR A 9 17.58 -3.70 3.09
CA THR A 9 18.60 -4.26 3.98
C THR A 9 19.97 -3.94 3.40
N GLN A 10 21.04 -4.19 4.16
CA GLN A 10 22.40 -4.01 3.65
C GLN A 10 22.67 -4.88 2.40
N ASN A 11 22.06 -6.06 2.30
CA ASN A 11 22.30 -7.05 1.25
C ASN A 11 21.20 -7.06 0.17
N GLY A 12 20.41 -6.00 0.07
CA GLY A 12 19.31 -5.90 -0.89
C GLY A 12 18.01 -5.54 -0.18
N TRP A 13 17.06 -6.47 -0.17
CA TRP A 13 15.75 -6.26 0.44
C TRP A 13 15.28 -7.53 1.15
N MET A 14 14.33 -7.38 2.06
CA MET A 14 13.62 -8.50 2.68
C MET A 14 12.12 -8.25 2.70
N TRP A 15 11.34 -9.33 2.80
CA TRP A 15 9.90 -9.24 2.97
C TRP A 15 9.53 -8.97 4.43
N LEU A 16 8.65 -8.00 4.64
CA LEU A 16 7.77 -7.94 5.79
C LEU A 16 6.45 -8.60 5.41
N THR A 17 6.21 -9.80 5.91
CA THR A 17 4.96 -10.54 5.67
C THR A 17 4.12 -10.54 6.94
N ILE A 18 2.87 -10.09 6.83
CA ILE A 18 1.87 -10.20 7.89
C ILE A 18 1.22 -11.58 7.75
N PRO A 19 1.46 -12.53 8.67
CA PRO A 19 0.86 -13.85 8.58
C PRO A 19 -0.67 -13.75 8.76
N VAL A 20 -1.42 -14.52 7.98
CA VAL A 20 -2.88 -14.46 7.96
C VAL A 20 -3.48 -15.86 7.88
N ILE A 21 -4.62 -16.03 8.55
CA ILE A 21 -5.40 -17.26 8.51
C ILE A 21 -6.36 -17.19 7.33
N THR A 22 -6.03 -17.92 6.26
CA THR A 22 -6.89 -18.03 5.08
C THR A 22 -7.64 -19.36 5.08
N LYS A 23 -8.95 -19.33 4.87
CA LYS A 23 -9.71 -20.55 4.54
C LYS A 23 -9.34 -21.01 3.12
N ARG A 24 -9.29 -22.33 2.88
CA ARG A 24 -9.03 -22.91 1.54
C ARG A 24 -9.96 -22.29 0.48
N LYS A 25 -9.43 -22.07 -0.73
CA LYS A 25 -10.13 -21.69 -1.98
C LYS A 25 -10.73 -20.28 -2.07
N GLY A 26 -9.94 -19.23 -1.79
CA GLY A 26 -10.01 -17.94 -2.52
C GLY A 26 -11.31 -17.11 -2.46
N ARG A 27 -12.28 -17.45 -1.60
CA ARG A 27 -13.58 -16.76 -1.49
C ARG A 27 -13.77 -15.91 -0.22
N GLN A 28 -12.79 -15.90 0.67
CA GLN A 28 -12.85 -15.13 1.91
C GLN A 28 -12.71 -13.64 1.60
N ARG A 29 -13.60 -12.81 2.16
CA ARG A 29 -13.48 -11.35 2.02
C ARG A 29 -12.29 -10.85 2.82
N ILE A 30 -11.60 -9.82 2.34
CA ILE A 30 -10.44 -9.25 3.03
C ILE A 30 -10.77 -8.77 4.45
N CYS A 31 -12.00 -8.28 4.67
CA CYS A 31 -12.49 -7.88 5.99
C CYS A 31 -12.80 -9.04 6.94
N GLU A 32 -12.77 -10.29 6.46
CA GLU A 32 -12.94 -11.50 7.26
C GLU A 32 -11.61 -12.21 7.52
N VAL A 33 -10.51 -11.72 6.93
CA VAL A 33 -9.18 -12.32 7.09
C VAL A 33 -8.63 -11.93 8.45
N LYS A 34 -8.30 -12.95 9.26
CA LYS A 34 -7.65 -12.76 10.55
C LYS A 34 -6.14 -12.83 10.41
N ILE A 35 -5.45 -12.04 11.22
CA ILE A 35 -4.00 -12.12 11.39
C ILE A 35 -3.69 -13.38 12.21
N ASP A 36 -2.63 -14.10 11.81
CA ASP A 36 -2.13 -15.26 12.53
C ASP A 36 -1.04 -14.85 13.53
N ASP A 37 -1.41 -14.79 14.80
CA ASP A 37 -0.51 -14.43 15.90
C ASP A 37 0.17 -15.63 16.56
N GLY A 38 0.12 -16.81 15.92
CA GLY A 38 0.88 -17.99 16.34
C GLY A 38 2.41 -17.80 16.28
N PHE A 39 2.88 -16.73 15.63
CA PHE A 39 4.29 -16.36 15.53
C PHE A 39 4.50 -14.89 15.92
N PRO A 40 5.67 -14.52 16.49
CA PRO A 40 5.94 -13.17 16.97
C PRO A 40 6.29 -12.18 15.85
N TRP A 41 5.49 -12.16 14.77
CA TRP A 41 5.78 -11.41 13.54
C TRP A 41 5.83 -9.89 13.78
N ARG A 42 4.99 -9.32 14.65
CA ARG A 42 5.01 -7.87 14.98
C ARG A 42 6.34 -7.47 15.59
N ARG A 43 6.82 -8.25 16.55
CA ARG A 43 8.14 -8.05 17.17
C ARG A 43 9.25 -8.17 16.13
N GLN A 44 9.18 -9.16 15.23
CA GLN A 44 10.18 -9.35 14.17
C GLN A 44 10.17 -8.20 13.15
N HIS A 45 9.00 -7.73 12.73
CA HIS A 45 8.87 -6.57 11.85
C HIS A 45 9.46 -5.33 12.51
N TRP A 46 9.05 -5.02 13.75
CA TRP A 46 9.56 -3.86 14.47
C TRP A 46 11.07 -3.91 14.64
N GLN A 47 11.63 -5.07 15.01
CA GLN A 47 13.07 -5.25 15.11
C GLN A 47 13.75 -5.05 13.76
N SER A 48 13.17 -5.53 12.66
CA SER A 48 13.70 -5.34 11.31
C SER A 48 13.73 -3.86 10.92
N LEU A 49 12.66 -3.11 11.23
CA LEU A 49 12.64 -1.66 10.96
C LEU A 49 13.72 -0.92 11.75
N LYS A 50 13.88 -1.22 13.05
CA LYS A 50 14.96 -0.66 13.87
C LYS A 50 16.34 -0.99 13.32
N THR A 51 16.57 -2.24 12.93
CA THR A 51 17.87 -2.70 12.41
C THR A 51 18.22 -1.98 11.11
N TRP A 52 17.29 -1.94 10.15
CA TRP A 52 17.60 -1.49 8.79
C TRP A 52 17.41 0.00 8.56
N TYR A 53 16.56 0.66 9.33
CA TYR A 53 16.29 2.09 9.21
C TYR A 53 16.66 2.90 10.45
N GLY A 54 17.20 2.30 11.51
CA GLY A 54 17.54 3.04 12.75
C GLY A 54 18.47 4.25 12.55
N ARG A 55 19.22 4.27 11.46
CA ARG A 55 20.11 5.37 11.05
C ARG A 55 19.53 6.26 9.94
N ALA A 56 18.33 5.97 9.45
CA ALA A 56 17.66 6.79 8.46
C ALA A 56 17.26 8.14 9.07
N PRO A 57 17.41 9.26 8.32
CA PRO A 57 17.24 10.62 8.86
C PRO A 57 15.93 10.85 9.61
N TYR A 58 14.83 10.24 9.15
CA TYR A 58 13.50 10.43 9.71
C TYR A 58 12.98 9.22 10.49
N PHE A 59 13.80 8.19 10.71
CA PHE A 59 13.34 7.02 11.46
C PHE A 59 12.86 7.40 12.87
N LYS A 60 13.63 8.22 13.60
CA LYS A 60 13.25 8.65 14.95
C LYS A 60 11.93 9.42 15.00
N THR A 61 11.61 10.15 13.93
CA THR A 61 10.34 10.91 13.83
C THR A 61 9.14 9.97 13.78
N TYR A 62 9.24 8.88 13.03
CA TYR A 62 8.12 7.98 12.76
C TYR A 62 8.13 6.70 13.61
N ALA A 63 9.26 6.38 14.23
CA ALA A 63 9.46 5.20 15.08
C ALA A 63 8.37 5.04 16.17
N PRO A 64 7.98 6.08 16.93
CA PRO A 64 6.96 5.94 17.97
C PRO A 64 5.61 5.44 17.44
N TYR A 65 5.19 5.93 16.26
CA TYR A 65 3.94 5.48 15.64
C TYR A 65 4.01 3.99 15.27
N PHE A 66 5.08 3.56 14.58
CA PHE A 66 5.20 2.18 14.14
C PHE A 66 5.43 1.21 15.31
N GLU A 67 6.15 1.62 16.35
CA GLU A 67 6.25 0.84 17.58
C GLU A 67 4.88 0.62 18.22
N GLY A 68 4.08 1.69 18.36
CA GLY A 68 2.71 1.60 18.87
C GLY A 68 1.81 0.72 18.00
N LEU A 69 1.90 0.87 16.68
CA LEU A 69 1.16 0.05 15.72
C LEU A 69 1.47 -1.45 15.89
N TYR A 70 2.74 -1.82 16.04
CA TYR A 70 3.15 -3.22 16.24
C TYR A 70 2.87 -3.75 17.66
N GLN A 71 2.69 -2.88 18.65
CA GLN A 71 2.30 -3.29 20.01
C GLN A 71 0.77 -3.44 20.16
N LYS A 72 0.00 -2.70 19.37
CA LYS A 72 -1.46 -2.74 19.40
C LYS A 72 -1.97 -4.10 18.91
N PRO A 73 -2.77 -4.83 19.72
CA PRO A 73 -3.43 -6.03 19.25
C PRO A 73 -4.47 -5.67 18.19
N THR A 74 -4.44 -6.36 17.05
CA THR A 74 -5.41 -6.20 15.98
C THR A 74 -5.64 -7.56 15.35
N GLU A 75 -6.89 -8.02 15.38
CA GLU A 75 -7.26 -9.37 14.95
C GLU A 75 -7.54 -9.41 13.44
N VAL A 76 -8.21 -8.38 12.90
CA VAL A 76 -8.64 -8.34 11.50
C VAL A 76 -7.57 -7.68 10.63
N PHE A 77 -7.13 -8.38 9.59
CA PHE A 77 -6.07 -7.90 8.69
C PHE A 77 -6.43 -6.58 7.99
N CYS A 78 -7.66 -6.46 7.49
CA CYS A 78 -8.11 -5.25 6.81
C CYS A 78 -8.03 -4.02 7.72
N GLU A 79 -8.39 -4.15 9.00
CA GLU A 79 -8.33 -3.05 9.97
C GLU A 79 -6.90 -2.57 10.18
N PHE A 80 -5.96 -3.52 10.35
CA PHE A 80 -4.54 -3.21 10.48
C PHE A 80 -3.99 -2.47 9.25
N VAL A 81 -4.33 -2.92 8.04
CA VAL A 81 -3.89 -2.28 6.79
C VAL A 81 -4.52 -0.89 6.61
N VAL A 82 -5.80 -0.74 6.95
CA VAL A 82 -6.52 0.55 6.87
C VAL A 82 -5.89 1.57 7.83
N GLU A 83 -5.50 1.16 9.03
CA GLU A 83 -4.81 2.04 9.99
C GLU A 83 -3.49 2.58 9.43
N ILE A 84 -2.71 1.70 8.77
CA ILE A 84 -1.47 2.08 8.09
C ILE A 84 -1.73 3.03 6.92
N ILE A 85 -2.73 2.73 6.08
CA ILE A 85 -3.09 3.58 4.94
C ILE A 85 -3.47 4.98 5.43
N LYS A 86 -4.31 5.08 6.47
CA LYS A 86 -4.72 6.36 7.05
C LYS A 86 -3.54 7.18 7.54
N PHE A 87 -2.57 6.54 8.19
CA PHE A 87 -1.34 7.20 8.59
C PHE A 87 -0.60 7.79 7.39
N PHE A 88 -0.39 7.03 6.32
CA PHE A 88 0.31 7.55 5.14
C PHE A 88 -0.48 8.64 4.41
N LEU A 89 -1.82 8.58 4.37
CA LEU A 89 -2.62 9.65 3.80
C LEU A 89 -2.41 10.97 4.54
N VAL A 90 -2.35 10.93 5.88
CA VAL A 90 -2.05 12.10 6.71
C VAL A 90 -0.63 12.60 6.48
N GLU A 91 0.37 11.73 6.59
CA GLU A 91 1.79 12.10 6.45
C GLU A 91 2.13 12.65 5.06
N LEU A 92 1.51 12.11 4.01
CA LEU A 92 1.67 12.59 2.65
C LEU A 92 0.72 13.74 2.29
N LYS A 93 -0.16 14.16 3.20
CA LYS A 93 -1.18 15.19 2.99
C LYS A 93 -2.08 14.90 1.79
N ILE A 94 -2.48 13.64 1.63
CA ILE A 94 -3.40 13.21 0.57
C ILE A 94 -4.83 13.43 1.10
N GLU A 95 -5.50 14.41 0.51
CA GLU A 95 -6.86 14.83 0.92
C GLU A 95 -7.97 14.20 0.07
N THR A 96 -7.60 13.39 -0.91
CA THR A 96 -8.55 12.68 -1.77
C THR A 96 -9.52 11.85 -0.94
N GLN A 97 -10.81 11.96 -1.26
CA GLN A 97 -11.85 11.21 -0.56
C GLN A 97 -11.65 9.70 -0.73
N VAL A 98 -11.73 8.97 0.38
CA VAL A 98 -11.56 7.52 0.42
C VAL A 98 -12.86 6.87 0.83
N PHE A 99 -13.28 5.87 0.06
CA PHE A 99 -14.51 5.12 0.31
C PHE A 99 -14.21 3.63 0.42
N PHE A 100 -14.94 2.93 1.27
CA PHE A 100 -14.97 1.47 1.21
C PHE A 100 -15.96 1.04 0.12
N GLU A 101 -15.53 0.16 -0.79
CA GLU A 101 -16.40 -0.44 -1.81
C GLU A 101 -17.63 -1.11 -1.18
N SER A 102 -17.47 -1.73 0.00
CA SER A 102 -18.56 -2.34 0.76
C SER A 102 -19.68 -1.36 1.17
N GLN A 103 -19.39 -0.05 1.27
CA GLN A 103 -20.38 0.99 1.58
C GLN A 103 -21.16 1.44 0.32
N ILE A 104 -20.51 1.42 -0.85
CA ILE A 104 -21.11 1.85 -2.12
C ILE A 104 -22.01 0.75 -2.72
N LYS A 105 -21.82 -0.51 -2.30
CA LYS A 105 -22.58 -1.72 -2.65
C LYS A 105 -22.66 -1.94 -4.16
N THR A 106 -21.82 -2.79 -4.71
CA THR A 106 -21.87 -3.17 -6.14
C THR A 106 -22.40 -4.59 -6.34
N SER A 107 -23.05 -4.82 -7.46
CA SER A 107 -23.61 -6.10 -7.88
C SER A 107 -22.77 -6.78 -8.96
N SER A 108 -22.18 -6.00 -9.86
CA SER A 108 -21.44 -6.53 -11.00
C SER A 108 -20.06 -7.09 -10.61
N PRO A 109 -19.57 -8.14 -11.30
CA PRO A 109 -18.20 -8.61 -11.17
C PRO A 109 -17.23 -7.79 -12.05
N ALA A 110 -15.93 -7.95 -11.80
CA ALA A 110 -14.84 -7.47 -12.67
C ALA A 110 -15.00 -6.00 -13.12
N THR A 111 -14.90 -5.72 -14.42
CA THR A 111 -15.02 -4.36 -15.00
C THR A 111 -16.36 -3.72 -14.70
N GLY A 112 -17.47 -4.47 -14.75
CA GLY A 112 -18.80 -3.95 -14.45
C GLY A 112 -18.89 -3.36 -13.04
N ARG A 113 -18.18 -3.96 -12.07
CA ARG A 113 -18.06 -3.43 -10.71
C ARG A 113 -17.47 -2.02 -10.68
N ILE A 114 -16.40 -1.82 -11.45
CA ILE A 114 -15.66 -0.56 -11.50
C ILE A 114 -16.55 0.52 -12.10
N LEU A 115 -17.32 0.19 -13.15
CA LEU A 115 -18.27 1.12 -13.76
C LEU A 115 -19.40 1.51 -12.81
N GLU A 116 -19.96 0.55 -12.05
CA GLU A 116 -20.97 0.86 -11.02
C GLU A 116 -20.40 1.82 -9.96
N LEU A 117 -19.15 1.63 -9.52
CA LEU A 117 -18.49 2.56 -8.60
C LEU A 117 -18.34 3.95 -9.21
N CYS A 118 -17.86 4.04 -10.45
CA CYS A 118 -17.71 5.32 -11.14
C CYS A 118 -19.05 6.05 -11.27
N GLN A 119 -20.11 5.36 -11.70
CA GLN A 119 -21.44 5.95 -11.83
C GLN A 119 -22.01 6.44 -10.49
N LYS A 120 -21.90 5.62 -9.43
CA LYS A 120 -22.39 5.98 -8.09
C LYS A 120 -21.63 7.15 -7.47
N LEU A 121 -20.33 7.25 -7.76
CA LEU A 121 -19.48 8.37 -7.34
C LEU A 121 -19.51 9.55 -8.33
N LYS A 122 -20.31 9.45 -9.40
CA LYS A 122 -20.42 10.47 -10.47
C LYS A 122 -19.05 10.82 -11.11
N ALA A 123 -18.17 9.84 -11.23
CA ALA A 123 -16.88 9.99 -11.89
C ALA A 123 -17.04 9.95 -13.42
N ASP A 124 -16.34 10.85 -14.11
CA ASP A 124 -16.22 10.85 -15.57
C ASP A 124 -15.02 10.04 -16.08
N THR A 125 -14.09 9.70 -15.19
CA THR A 125 -12.79 9.10 -15.52
C THR A 125 -12.42 8.05 -14.49
N TYR A 126 -11.95 6.89 -14.96
CA TYR A 126 -11.31 5.86 -14.15
C TYR A 126 -9.82 5.79 -14.49
N LEU A 127 -8.97 5.93 -13.46
CA LEU A 127 -7.52 5.79 -13.57
C LEU A 127 -7.10 4.41 -13.04
N SER A 128 -6.50 3.59 -13.92
CA SER A 128 -5.99 2.26 -13.57
C SER A 128 -4.47 2.18 -13.67
N GLY A 129 -3.86 1.25 -12.93
CA GLY A 129 -2.49 0.80 -13.17
C GLY A 129 -2.32 0.25 -14.58
N ILE A 130 -1.11 0.32 -15.16
CA ILE A 130 -0.85 -0.21 -16.52
C ILE A 130 -1.25 -1.69 -16.67
N GLY A 131 -1.12 -2.49 -15.61
CA GLY A 131 -1.56 -3.89 -15.58
C GLY A 131 -3.08 -4.08 -15.72
N GLY A 132 -3.88 -3.02 -15.54
CA GLY A 132 -5.31 -2.98 -15.80
C GLY A 132 -5.68 -3.37 -17.22
N LYS A 133 -4.78 -3.10 -18.19
CA LYS A 133 -4.98 -3.50 -19.60
C LYS A 133 -5.20 -4.99 -19.79
N ASN A 134 -4.71 -5.82 -18.87
CA ASN A 134 -4.79 -7.26 -18.98
C ASN A 134 -6.17 -7.83 -18.59
N TYR A 135 -7.02 -7.05 -17.93
CA TYR A 135 -8.29 -7.55 -17.38
C TYR A 135 -9.47 -6.58 -17.46
N LEU A 136 -9.24 -5.31 -17.80
CA LEU A 136 -10.31 -4.33 -18.00
C LEU A 136 -10.88 -4.43 -19.41
N ASP A 137 -12.20 -4.30 -19.51
CA ASP A 137 -12.92 -4.26 -20.76
C ASP A 137 -13.08 -2.80 -21.19
N GLU A 138 -12.22 -2.33 -22.10
CA GLU A 138 -12.20 -0.93 -22.55
C GLU A 138 -13.49 -0.53 -23.29
N GLU A 139 -14.14 -1.46 -23.99
CA GLU A 139 -15.41 -1.19 -24.69
C GLU A 139 -16.54 -0.90 -23.69
N MET A 140 -16.56 -1.58 -22.54
CA MET A 140 -17.54 -1.30 -21.49
C MET A 140 -17.38 0.13 -20.94
N PHE A 141 -16.14 0.62 -20.79
CA PHE A 141 -15.88 2.02 -20.39
C PHE A 141 -16.40 3.01 -21.45
N GLN A 142 -16.09 2.75 -22.72
CA GLN A 142 -16.54 3.59 -23.83
C GLN A 142 -18.07 3.68 -23.89
N ARG A 143 -18.78 2.55 -23.79
CA ARG A 143 -20.25 2.50 -23.79
C ARG A 143 -20.86 3.19 -22.57
N ALA A 144 -20.20 3.12 -21.41
CA ALA A 144 -20.64 3.79 -20.20
C ALA A 144 -20.31 5.30 -20.19
N GLY A 145 -19.61 5.82 -21.20
CA GLY A 145 -19.19 7.23 -21.27
C GLY A 145 -18.15 7.60 -20.20
N ILE A 146 -17.41 6.63 -19.67
CA ILE A 146 -16.37 6.84 -18.66
C ILE A 146 -15.01 6.75 -19.34
N ARG A 147 -14.18 7.79 -19.20
CA ARG A 147 -12.82 7.80 -19.75
C ARG A 147 -11.95 6.81 -18.98
N LEU A 148 -11.28 5.91 -19.68
CA LEU A 148 -10.31 5.01 -19.10
C LEU A 148 -8.88 5.55 -19.32
N LEU A 149 -8.17 5.82 -18.23
CA LEU A 149 -6.78 6.23 -18.25
C LEU A 149 -5.90 5.16 -17.59
N TYR A 150 -4.70 4.99 -18.12
CA TYR A 150 -3.69 4.11 -17.55
C TYR A 150 -2.53 4.94 -17.02
N GLN A 151 -2.20 4.79 -15.74
CA GLN A 151 -1.00 5.42 -15.19
C GLN A 151 0.26 4.69 -15.70
N ASN A 152 1.23 5.48 -16.15
CA ASN A 152 2.60 5.04 -16.38
C ASN A 152 3.46 5.51 -15.22
N PHE A 153 3.52 4.72 -14.14
CA PHE A 153 4.27 5.11 -12.95
C PHE A 153 5.77 4.97 -13.20
N ILE A 154 6.46 6.11 -13.27
CA ILE A 154 7.92 6.16 -13.29
C ILE A 154 8.38 6.28 -11.84
N HIS A 155 9.05 5.25 -11.34
CA HIS A 155 9.48 5.23 -9.95
C HIS A 155 10.51 6.34 -9.70
N PRO A 156 10.28 7.25 -8.73
CA PRO A 156 11.24 8.29 -8.42
C PRO A 156 12.49 7.69 -7.76
N VAL A 157 13.63 8.33 -7.96
CA VAL A 157 14.88 8.01 -7.25
C VAL A 157 15.03 8.97 -6.08
N TYR A 158 15.39 8.43 -4.92
CA TYR A 158 15.56 9.18 -3.69
C TYR A 158 16.67 8.54 -2.84
N ARG A 159 17.05 9.18 -1.74
CA ARG A 159 18.08 8.63 -0.86
C ARG A 159 17.57 7.38 -0.17
N GLN A 160 18.30 6.28 -0.26
CA GLN A 160 18.04 5.05 0.48
C GLN A 160 19.16 4.77 1.48
N GLN A 161 18.88 3.94 2.49
CA GLN A 161 19.95 3.39 3.31
C GLN A 161 20.86 2.49 2.46
N PHE A 162 22.14 2.43 2.82
CA PHE A 162 23.16 1.54 2.23
C PHE A 162 23.57 1.82 0.77
N ILE A 163 23.07 2.89 0.13
CA ILE A 163 23.53 3.28 -1.20
C ILE A 163 24.90 3.96 -1.11
N ARG A 164 25.81 3.61 -2.03
CA ARG A 164 27.11 4.29 -2.23
C ARG A 164 27.10 5.13 -3.49
N ASN A 165 26.37 4.69 -4.50
CA ASN A 165 26.12 5.42 -5.74
C ASN A 165 24.67 5.18 -6.23
N GLN A 166 24.27 5.84 -7.31
CA GLN A 166 22.90 5.74 -7.85
C GLN A 166 22.54 4.34 -8.37
N GLN A 167 23.51 3.52 -8.73
CA GLN A 167 23.27 2.15 -9.24
C GLN A 167 22.86 1.19 -8.10
N ASP A 168 23.13 1.55 -6.84
CA ASP A 168 22.72 0.75 -5.67
C ASP A 168 21.25 0.96 -5.26
N PHE A 169 20.55 1.89 -5.92
CA PHE A 169 19.14 2.18 -5.65
C PHE A 169 18.27 0.98 -6.03
N ILE A 170 17.36 0.60 -5.13
CA ILE A 170 16.41 -0.49 -5.37
C ILE A 170 15.02 0.12 -5.49
N PRO A 171 14.37 0.07 -6.68
CA PRO A 171 13.01 0.57 -6.85
C PRO A 171 11.99 -0.39 -6.23
N CYS A 172 10.74 0.09 -6.12
CA CYS A 172 9.57 -0.68 -5.70
C CYS A 172 9.70 -1.25 -4.26
N MET A 173 10.25 -0.43 -3.37
CA MET A 173 10.28 -0.67 -1.93
C MET A 173 8.98 -0.21 -1.28
N SER A 174 8.77 -0.59 -0.03
CA SER A 174 7.68 -0.05 0.78
C SER A 174 7.78 1.47 0.87
N ILE A 175 6.63 2.14 0.93
CA ILE A 175 6.55 3.56 1.30
C ILE A 175 7.28 3.88 2.62
N LEU A 176 7.47 2.90 3.52
CA LEU A 176 8.32 3.03 4.70
C LEU A 176 9.76 3.42 4.36
N ASP A 177 10.31 2.83 3.29
CA ASP A 177 11.67 3.12 2.84
C ASP A 177 11.79 4.60 2.43
N LEU A 178 10.85 5.09 1.63
CA LEU A 178 10.80 6.50 1.26
C LEU A 178 10.62 7.39 2.51
N LEU A 179 9.62 7.10 3.35
CA LEU A 179 9.28 7.94 4.49
C LEU A 179 10.40 8.04 5.53
N PHE A 180 11.08 6.93 5.85
CA PHE A 180 12.18 6.94 6.82
C PHE A 180 13.43 7.66 6.29
N ASN A 181 13.65 7.68 4.98
CA ASN A 181 14.80 8.36 4.40
C ASN A 181 14.55 9.85 4.09
N GLU A 182 13.32 10.21 3.70
CA GLU A 182 13.00 11.53 3.13
C GLU A 182 11.94 12.31 3.94
N GLY A 183 11.20 11.65 4.83
CA GLY A 183 10.22 12.29 5.71
C GLY A 183 9.24 13.19 4.96
N PRO A 184 9.05 14.46 5.37
CA PRO A 184 8.15 15.39 4.67
C PRO A 184 8.49 15.63 3.19
N ASN A 185 9.75 15.43 2.77
CA ASN A 185 10.16 15.54 1.37
C ASN A 185 9.58 14.42 0.49
N SER A 186 9.10 13.33 1.08
CA SER A 186 8.44 12.21 0.39
C SER A 186 7.30 12.68 -0.52
N ARG A 187 6.51 13.65 -0.06
CA ARG A 187 5.40 14.21 -0.84
C ARG A 187 5.92 14.81 -2.16
N LYS A 188 6.95 15.65 -2.08
CA LYS A 188 7.57 16.30 -3.25
C LYS A 188 8.16 15.26 -4.20
N ILE A 189 8.82 14.23 -3.67
CA ILE A 189 9.41 13.13 -4.46
C ILE A 189 8.34 12.35 -5.25
N LEU A 190 7.16 12.17 -4.65
CA LEU A 190 6.02 11.52 -5.29
C LEU A 190 5.25 12.43 -6.26
N GLY A 191 5.61 13.71 -6.36
CA GLY A 191 4.93 14.68 -7.21
C GLY A 191 3.52 15.04 -6.72
N LEU A 192 3.28 14.95 -5.40
CA LEU A 192 1.99 15.24 -4.76
C LEU A 192 1.88 16.70 -4.30
#